data_AF-A0A6C0AYX4-F1
#
_entry.id   AF-A0A6C0AYX4-F1
#
_cell.length_a   1.000
_cell.length_b   1.000
_cell.length_c   1.000
_cell.angle_alpha   90.00
_cell.angle_beta   90.00
_cell.angle_gamma   90.00
#
_symmetry.space_group_name_H-M   'P 1'
#
loop_
_entity.id
_entity.type
_entity.pdbx_description
1 polymer ?
#
loop_
_entity_poly.entity_id
_entity_poly.type
_entity_poly.pdbx_seq_one_letter_code
_entity_poly.pdbx_strand_id
1 'polypeptide(L)'
;MNIFNIFNISSKKGKIFFKYNIISIILFSILYWIADYMLTYYPKISKTLFLGEYTEKNPVNPYYYWLWHSFVTQTTVGYSGITTESGIPISYLNLQSNVYKVCNFAQLFTILLITTLSI
;
A
#
# COMPACT_ATOMS: atom_id res chain seq x y z
N MET A 1 32.64 7.25 3.07
CA MET A 1 31.70 6.14 3.32
C MET A 1 30.93 5.90 2.02
N ASN A 2 31.13 4.76 1.34
CA ASN A 2 30.57 4.53 0.00
C ASN A 2 29.04 4.41 0.08
N ILE A 3 28.31 5.26 -0.63
CA ILE A 3 26.83 5.23 -0.74
C ILE A 3 26.33 3.85 -1.19
N PHE A 4 27.13 3.12 -1.97
CA PHE A 4 26.84 1.76 -2.41
C PHE A 4 26.79 0.71 -1.30
N ASN A 5 27.39 0.97 -0.12
CA ASN A 5 27.31 0.05 1.02
C ASN A 5 26.06 0.24 1.89
N ILE A 6 25.25 1.29 1.64
CA ILE A 6 24.04 1.56 2.43
C ILE A 6 22.96 0.49 2.18
N PHE A 7 22.94 -0.15 1.01
CA PHE A 7 21.95 -1.17 0.67
C PHE A 7 22.38 -2.62 0.93
N ASN A 8 23.54 -2.82 1.55
CA ASN A 8 24.00 -4.18 1.83
C ASN A 8 23.38 -4.68 3.14
N ILE A 9 22.17 -5.24 3.06
CA ILE A 9 21.54 -5.98 4.17
C ILE A 9 22.43 -7.21 4.43
N SER A 10 23.44 -7.06 5.27
CA SER A 10 24.41 -8.11 5.55
C SER A 10 23.86 -9.13 6.56
N SER A 11 22.95 -8.69 7.43
CA SER A 11 22.37 -9.53 8.48
C SER A 11 21.37 -10.53 7.89
N LYS A 12 21.49 -11.80 8.27
CA LYS A 12 20.53 -12.87 7.89
C LYS A 12 19.12 -12.52 8.38
N LYS A 13 19.02 -11.89 9.56
CA LYS A 13 17.75 -11.46 10.16
C LYS A 13 17.07 -10.37 9.33
N GLY A 14 17.80 -9.33 8.93
CA GLY A 14 17.30 -8.28 8.05
C GLY A 14 16.80 -8.84 6.72
N LYS A 15 17.55 -9.73 6.06
CA LYS A 15 17.10 -10.37 4.81
C LYS A 15 15.76 -11.11 4.97
N ILE A 16 15.61 -11.85 6.07
CA ILE A 16 14.38 -12.59 6.38
C ILE A 16 13.24 -11.61 6.67
N PHE A 17 13.48 -10.57 7.47
CA PHE A 17 12.50 -9.54 7.79
C PHE A 17 11.99 -8.83 6.53
N PHE A 18 12.89 -8.38 5.66
CA PHE A 18 12.54 -7.73 4.39
C PHE A 18 11.70 -8.65 3.51
N LYS A 19 12.12 -9.91 3.35
CA LYS A 19 11.37 -10.91 2.58
C LYS A 19 9.94 -11.06 3.10
N TYR A 20 9.75 -11.18 4.41
CA TYR A 20 8.40 -11.32 4.98
C TYR A 20 7.57 -10.05 4.80
N ASN A 21 8.15 -8.86 4.92
CA ASN A 21 7.42 -7.62 4.64
C ASN A 21 6.94 -7.54 3.20
N ILE A 22 7.81 -7.85 2.22
CA ILE A 22 7.42 -7.86 0.81
C ILE A 22 6.32 -8.91 0.54
N ILE A 23 6.44 -10.11 1.11
CA ILE A 23 5.40 -11.14 0.99
C ILE A 23 4.08 -10.66 1.60
N SER A 24 4.12 -10.07 2.80
CA SER A 24 2.93 -9.51 3.45
C SER A 24 2.29 -8.41 2.61
N ILE A 25 3.08 -7.49 2.05
CA ILE A 25 2.55 -6.42 1.17
C ILE A 25 1.81 -7.01 -0.02
N ILE A 26 2.40 -8.00 -0.69
CA ILE A 26 1.76 -8.65 -1.84
C ILE A 26 0.50 -9.40 -1.38
N LEU A 27 0.58 -10.20 -0.31
CA LEU A 27 -0.54 -10.98 0.20
C LEU A 27 -1.73 -10.08 0.58
N PHE A 28 -1.49 -9.04 1.38
CA PHE A 28 -2.55 -8.12 1.81
C PHE A 28 -3.07 -7.28 0.66
N SER A 29 -2.24 -6.87 -0.30
CA SER A 29 -2.73 -6.18 -1.51
C SER A 29 -3.73 -7.02 -2.31
N ILE A 30 -3.48 -8.33 -2.43
CA ILE A 30 -4.38 -9.27 -3.11
C ILE A 30 -5.67 -9.43 -2.31
N LEU A 31 -5.57 -9.61 -0.99
CA LEU A 31 -6.74 -9.73 -0.11
C LEU A 31 -7.64 -8.48 -0.19
N TYR A 32 -7.06 -7.28 -0.16
CA TYR A 32 -7.82 -6.04 -0.31
C TYR A 32 -8.50 -5.94 -1.67
N TRP A 33 -7.78 -6.29 -2.74
CA TRP A 33 -8.35 -6.26 -4.08
C TRP A 33 -9.47 -7.29 -4.27
N ILE A 34 -9.34 -8.51 -3.72
CA ILE A 34 -10.39 -9.52 -3.73
C ILE A 34 -11.62 -9.02 -2.96
N ALA A 35 -11.42 -8.40 -1.79
CA ALA A 35 -12.53 -7.84 -1.01
C ALA A 35 -13.28 -6.75 -1.80
N ASP A 36 -12.56 -5.83 -2.46
CA ASP A 36 -13.13 -4.77 -3.31
C ASP A 36 -13.89 -5.36 -4.52
N TYR A 37 -13.31 -6.39 -5.15
CA TYR A 37 -13.94 -7.13 -6.23
C TYR A 37 -15.22 -7.84 -5.79
N MET A 38 -15.21 -8.50 -4.63
CA MET A 38 -16.37 -9.17 -4.06
C MET A 38 -17.47 -8.19 -3.68
N LEU A 39 -17.12 -7.04 -3.09
CA LEU A 39 -18.07 -5.98 -2.77
C LEU A 39 -18.82 -5.50 -4.01
N THR A 40 -18.08 -5.31 -5.11
CA THR A 40 -18.63 -4.77 -6.36
C THR A 40 -19.45 -5.78 -7.15
N TYR A 41 -18.94 -7.00 -7.34
CA TYR A 41 -19.57 -7.97 -8.23
C TYR A 41 -20.47 -8.99 -7.52
N TYR A 42 -20.29 -9.20 -6.21
CA TYR A 42 -21.03 -10.19 -5.42
C TYR A 42 -21.67 -9.59 -4.15
N PRO A 43 -22.51 -8.54 -4.26
CA PRO A 43 -23.02 -7.80 -3.11
C PRO A 43 -23.83 -8.66 -2.12
N LYS A 44 -24.53 -9.69 -2.61
CA LYS A 44 -25.25 -10.65 -1.75
C LYS A 44 -24.30 -11.44 -0.85
N ILE A 45 -23.17 -11.89 -1.40
CA ILE A 45 -22.14 -12.64 -0.64
C ILE A 45 -21.46 -11.69 0.33
N SER A 46 -21.08 -10.50 -0.13
CA SER A 46 -20.41 -9.48 0.68
C SER A 46 -21.24 -9.02 1.88
N LYS A 47 -22.57 -8.92 1.72
CA LYS A 47 -23.49 -8.62 2.82
C LYS A 47 -23.53 -9.75 3.85
N THR A 48 -23.56 -11.00 3.41
CA THR A 48 -23.52 -12.18 4.29
C THR A 48 -22.19 -12.32 5.04
N LEU A 49 -21.09 -11.94 4.40
CA LEU A 49 -19.74 -11.97 4.98
C LEU A 49 -19.37 -10.69 5.75
N PHE A 50 -20.29 -9.73 5.89
CA PHE A 50 -20.06 -8.45 6.57
C PHE A 50 -18.86 -7.65 6.03
N LEU A 51 -18.61 -7.71 4.71
CA LEU A 51 -17.49 -7.00 4.07
C LEU A 51 -17.73 -5.50 3.87
N GLY A 52 -18.96 -5.03 4.10
CA GLY A 52 -19.39 -3.64 3.90
C GLY A 52 -20.52 -3.51 2.88
N GLU A 53 -20.92 -2.26 2.62
CA GLU A 53 -21.95 -1.93 1.64
C GLU A 53 -21.33 -1.37 0.37
N TYR A 54 -21.73 -1.94 -0.77
CA TYR A 54 -21.40 -1.40 -2.07
C TYR A 54 -22.36 -0.26 -2.42
N THR A 55 -21.82 0.85 -2.92
CA THR A 55 -22.62 1.88 -3.61
C THR A 55 -22.30 1.80 -5.09
N GLU A 56 -23.32 1.88 -5.96
CA GLU A 56 -23.19 1.81 -7.43
C GLU A 56 -22.22 2.83 -8.03
N LYS A 57 -21.75 3.80 -7.22
CA LYS A 57 -20.83 4.86 -7.61
C LYS A 57 -19.35 4.53 -7.39
N ASN A 58 -19.02 3.37 -6.82
CA ASN A 58 -17.63 3.00 -6.51
C ASN A 58 -17.16 1.83 -7.40
N PRO A 59 -16.64 2.07 -8.61
CA PRO A 59 -16.07 0.99 -9.42
C PRO A 59 -14.88 0.33 -8.70
N VAL A 60 -14.62 -0.95 -9.01
CA VAL A 60 -13.44 -1.67 -8.48
C VAL A 60 -12.18 -0.87 -8.76
N ASN A 61 -11.42 -0.60 -7.71
CA ASN A 61 -10.17 0.12 -7.84
C ASN A 61 -9.11 -0.78 -8.49
N PRO A 62 -8.24 -0.23 -9.34
CA PRO A 62 -7.20 -1.00 -9.99
C PRO A 62 -6.21 -1.57 -8.97
N TYR A 63 -5.64 -2.74 -9.24
CA TYR A 63 -4.77 -3.46 -8.30
C TYR A 63 -3.61 -2.62 -7.72
N TYR A 64 -3.00 -1.74 -8.51
CA TYR A 64 -1.89 -0.89 -8.04
C TYR A 64 -2.27 0.05 -6.89
N TYR A 65 -3.56 0.40 -6.77
CA TYR A 65 -4.07 1.15 -5.62
C TYR A 65 -4.00 0.32 -4.34
N TRP A 66 -4.42 -0.94 -4.40
CA TRP A 66 -4.37 -1.86 -3.27
C TRP A 66 -2.94 -2.27 -2.91
N LEU A 67 -2.04 -2.31 -3.89
CA LEU A 67 -0.61 -2.45 -3.65
C LEU A 67 -0.06 -1.25 -2.88
N TRP A 68 -0.34 -0.03 -3.34
CA TRP A 68 0.04 1.20 -2.64
C TRP A 68 -0.55 1.25 -1.22
N HIS A 69 -1.84 0.94 -1.07
CA HIS A 69 -2.51 0.91 0.23
C HIS A 69 -1.83 -0.08 1.18
N SER A 70 -1.47 -1.27 0.70
CA SER A 70 -0.75 -2.26 1.50
C SER A 70 0.64 -1.78 1.93
N PHE A 71 1.38 -1.08 1.06
CA PHE A 71 2.64 -0.41 1.45
C PHE A 71 2.42 0.58 2.59
N VAL A 72 1.39 1.43 2.50
CA VAL A 72 1.07 2.42 3.55
C VAL A 72 0.74 1.75 4.88
N THR A 73 -0.06 0.68 4.86
CA THR A 73 -0.41 -0.07 6.08
C THR A 73 0.81 -0.74 6.71
N GLN A 74 1.62 -1.47 5.93
CA GLN A 74 2.76 -2.23 6.47
C GLN A 74 3.92 -1.33 6.93
N THR A 75 4.06 -0.14 6.33
CA THR A 75 4.99 0.88 6.81
C THR A 75 4.45 1.70 7.99
N THR A 76 3.20 1.45 8.41
CA THR A 76 2.51 2.13 9.52
C THR A 76 2.34 3.64 9.35
N VAL A 77 2.49 4.12 8.11
CA VAL A 77 2.42 5.53 7.76
C VAL A 77 0.98 6.06 7.85
N GLY A 78 0.01 5.26 7.43
CA GLY A 78 -1.42 5.51 7.71
C GLY A 78 -2.07 6.74 7.07
N TYR A 79 -1.55 7.28 5.95
CA TYR A 79 -2.20 8.41 5.27
C TYR A 79 -3.51 7.96 4.58
N SER A 80 -4.59 8.71 4.75
CA SER A 80 -5.88 8.50 4.08
C SER A 80 -5.97 9.11 2.67
N GLY A 81 -4.93 9.84 2.25
CA GLY A 81 -4.87 10.60 1.00
C GLY A 81 -3.93 11.80 1.14
N ILE A 82 -3.96 12.69 0.15
CA ILE A 82 -3.22 13.96 0.19
C ILE A 82 -4.25 15.06 0.38
N THR A 83 -4.02 15.99 1.31
CA THR A 83 -4.88 17.15 1.48
C THR A 83 -4.41 18.31 0.60
N THR A 84 -5.34 18.97 -0.08
CA THR A 84 -5.06 20.25 -0.72
C THR A 84 -4.75 21.33 0.31
N GLU A 85 -4.26 22.49 -0.17
CA GLU A 85 -4.17 23.71 0.65
C GLU A 85 -5.51 24.11 1.28
N SER A 86 -6.62 23.80 0.60
CA SER A 86 -7.98 23.99 1.11
C SER A 86 -8.47 22.90 2.08
N GLY A 87 -7.62 21.94 2.44
CA GLY A 87 -7.95 20.83 3.35
C GLY A 87 -8.82 19.74 2.74
N ILE A 88 -9.05 19.76 1.42
CA ILE A 88 -9.87 18.77 0.72
C ILE A 88 -9.02 17.52 0.48
N PRO A 89 -9.46 16.33 0.92
CA PRO A 89 -8.73 15.10 0.67
C PRO A 89 -8.83 14.71 -0.81
N ILE A 90 -7.67 14.48 -1.42
CA ILE A 90 -7.52 13.91 -2.75
C ILE A 90 -7.17 12.43 -2.58
N SER A 91 -8.01 11.57 -3.17
CA SER A 91 -7.71 10.15 -3.33
C SER A 91 -6.42 9.95 -4.12
N TYR A 92 -5.60 8.98 -3.73
CA TYR A 92 -4.37 8.62 -4.45
C TYR A 92 -4.61 8.36 -5.95
N LEU A 93 -5.76 7.80 -6.32
CA LEU A 93 -6.15 7.57 -7.71
C LEU A 93 -6.34 8.87 -8.49
N ASN A 94 -6.91 9.89 -7.84
CA ASN A 94 -7.21 11.19 -8.43
C ASN A 94 -6.00 12.13 -8.45
N LEU A 95 -4.88 11.74 -7.85
CA LEU A 95 -3.66 12.53 -7.89
C LEU A 95 -3.09 12.57 -9.32
N GLN A 96 -2.98 13.75 -9.90
CA GLN A 96 -2.50 13.93 -11.28
C GLN A 96 -0.97 13.81 -11.40
N SER A 97 -0.22 14.14 -10.35
CA SER A 97 1.26 14.15 -10.39
C SER A 97 1.84 12.73 -10.29
N ASN A 98 2.27 12.19 -11.43
CA ASN A 98 3.00 10.91 -11.47
C ASN A 98 4.34 10.97 -10.74
N VAL A 99 5.02 12.12 -10.75
CA VAL A 99 6.27 12.33 -10.01
C VAL A 99 6.04 12.15 -8.52
N TYR A 100 4.95 12.73 -7.99
CA TYR A 100 4.58 12.53 -6.59
C TYR A 100 4.32 11.05 -6.30
N LYS A 101 3.55 10.35 -7.15
CA LYS A 101 3.26 8.92 -6.96
C LYS A 101 4.54 8.09 -6.85
N VAL A 102 5.50 8.32 -7.75
CA VAL A 102 6.79 7.64 -7.75
C VAL A 102 7.59 7.97 -6.49
N CYS A 103 7.70 9.25 -6.12
CA CYS A 103 8.41 9.66 -4.92
C CYS A 103 7.77 9.11 -3.64
N ASN A 104 6.45 9.10 -3.55
CA ASN A 104 5.71 8.54 -2.42
C ASN A 104 5.95 7.03 -2.31
N PHE A 105 5.89 6.30 -3.43
CA PHE A 105 6.21 4.88 -3.43
C PHE A 105 7.68 4.62 -3.03
N ALA A 106 8.62 5.42 -3.56
CA ALA A 106 10.02 5.34 -3.18
C ALA A 106 10.22 5.59 -1.68
N GLN A 107 9.52 6.58 -1.10
CA GLN A 107 9.54 6.86 0.33
C GLN A 107 9.00 5.69 1.17
N LEU A 108 7.89 5.07 0.78
CA LEU A 108 7.35 3.89 1.47
C LEU A 108 8.35 2.73 1.40
N PHE A 109 8.99 2.56 0.25
CA PHE A 109 10.02 1.55 0.07
C PHE A 109 11.28 1.82 0.90
N THR A 110 11.72 3.09 1.02
CA THR A 110 12.90 3.42 1.82
C THR A 110 12.66 3.17 3.31
N ILE A 111 11.44 3.38 3.82
CA ILE A 111 11.09 3.03 5.21
C ILE A 111 11.36 1.54 5.46
N LEU A 112 10.87 0.65 4.58
CA LEU A 112 11.13 -0.79 4.69
C LEU A 112 12.62 -1.12 4.69
N LEU A 113 13.40 -0.47 3.83
CA LEU A 113 14.84 -0.68 3.74
C LEU A 113 15.57 -0.20 5.00
N ILE A 114 15.26 0.99 5.50
CA ILE A 114 15.89 1.55 6.71
C ILE A 114 15.57 0.68 7.93
N THR A 115 14.31 0.27 8.10
CA THR A 115 13.91 -0.66 9.17
C THR A 115 14.67 -1.96 9.07
N THR A 116 14.83 -2.49 7.85
CA THR A 116 15.59 -3.73 7.61
C THR A 116 17.07 -3.59 7.98
N LEU A 117 17.70 -2.47 7.62
CA LEU A 117 19.12 -2.21 7.93
C LEU A 117 19.37 -2.02 9.43
N SER A 118 18.33 -1.66 10.18
CA SER A 118 18.40 -1.46 11.64
C SER A 118 18.33 -2.78 12.44
N ILE A 119 18.10 -3.92 11.77
CA ILE A 119 17.90 -5.26 12.37
C ILE A 119 19.07 -6.21 12.05
#